data_AF-A0A925FXS3-F1
#
_entry.id   AF-A0A925FXS3-F1
#
_cell.length_a   1.000
_cell.length_b   1.000
_cell.length_c   1.000
_cell.angle_alpha   90.00
_cell.angle_beta   90.00
_cell.angle_gamma   90.00
#
_symmetry.space_group_name_H-M   'P 1'
#
loop_
_entity.id
_entity.type
_entity.pdbx_description
1 polymer ?
#
loop_
_entity_poly.entity_id
_entity_poly.type
_entity_poly.pdbx_seq_one_letter_code
_entity_poly.pdbx_strand_id
1 'polypeptide(L)'
;MTSEAPRAFNREMYHDHRENVFYGTDDGYQDGSFGEFAEIKAHYRNVSPDRHENIHMISVVGGLYGLNLIPLWRPKRITIFDINPTAITYFRIIHRVFTTSRDVEHFLNRLTAGDYDAETEEEQFVRENISMKQRGCLPRERGSTKRPYEQSWQYAFENFDLTKQILSEVPLEIRTEPMESEGFSKWIRDQNNLWVYCSNITEFHYFDLEFSNPTNVVLLQIIYPGQTQLLDLAPLSGGPVKVKFEIPLEAERLDR
;
A
#
# COMPACT_ATOMS: atom_id res chain seq x y z
N MET A 1 -24.10 12.76 -0.95
CA MET A 1 -23.39 14.05 -0.86
C MET A 1 -21.96 13.72 -0.50
N THR A 2 -21.03 13.86 -1.43
CA THR A 2 -19.59 13.67 -1.16
C THR A 2 -19.11 14.88 -0.35
N SER A 3 -18.90 14.70 0.95
CA SER A 3 -18.11 15.62 1.76
C SER A 3 -16.69 15.58 1.20
N GLU A 4 -16.25 16.66 0.56
CA GLU A 4 -14.89 16.72 0.05
C GLU A 4 -13.89 16.60 1.21
N ALA A 5 -12.86 15.77 1.05
CA ALA A 5 -11.78 15.67 2.01
C ALA A 5 -11.14 17.06 2.24
N PRO A 6 -10.56 17.34 3.42
CA PRO A 6 -9.79 18.55 3.67
C PRO A 6 -8.79 18.75 2.54
N ARG A 7 -8.75 19.94 1.92
CA ARG A 7 -7.93 20.21 0.73
C ARG A 7 -6.47 19.80 0.94
N ALA A 8 -6.11 18.56 0.60
CA ALA A 8 -4.74 18.13 0.57
C ALA A 8 -4.05 18.78 -0.63
N PHE A 9 -2.80 19.18 -0.41
CA PHE A 9 -1.93 19.85 -1.37
C PHE A 9 -1.78 19.08 -2.71
N ASN A 10 -2.11 17.78 -2.74
CA ASN A 10 -1.92 16.90 -3.91
C ASN A 10 -3.24 16.44 -4.59
N ARG A 11 -4.43 16.97 -4.24
CA ARG A 11 -5.70 16.52 -4.86
C ARG A 11 -5.72 16.64 -6.39
N GLU A 12 -5.05 17.67 -6.94
CA GLU A 12 -4.91 17.89 -8.38
C GLU A 12 -3.82 17.02 -9.03
N MET A 13 -2.86 16.48 -8.25
CA MET A 13 -1.74 15.70 -8.80
C MET A 13 -2.12 14.28 -9.25
N TYR A 14 -3.18 13.69 -8.68
CA TYR A 14 -3.52 12.28 -8.91
C TYR A 14 -4.51 12.05 -10.06
N HIS A 15 -5.41 13.01 -10.31
CA HIS A 15 -6.47 12.83 -11.29
C HIS A 15 -6.03 13.13 -12.72
N ASP A 16 -5.05 14.04 -12.91
CA ASP A 16 -4.70 14.55 -14.25
C ASP A 16 -3.28 14.16 -14.73
N HIS A 17 -2.49 13.43 -13.94
CA HIS A 17 -1.09 13.12 -14.28
C HIS A 17 -0.73 11.65 -14.03
N ARG A 18 -0.99 10.80 -15.03
CA ARG A 18 -0.61 9.36 -15.00
C ARG A 18 0.88 9.13 -14.73
N GLU A 19 1.72 10.10 -15.04
CA GLU A 19 3.18 10.04 -14.81
C GLU A 19 3.58 10.25 -13.34
N ASN A 20 2.68 10.75 -12.48
CA ASN A 20 2.97 11.00 -11.07
C ASN A 20 2.93 9.69 -10.25
N VAL A 21 4.03 8.95 -10.27
CA VAL A 21 4.26 7.77 -9.41
C VAL A 21 5.16 8.14 -8.23
N PHE A 22 4.87 7.59 -7.06
CA PHE A 22 5.74 7.69 -5.88
C PHE A 22 6.77 6.57 -5.92
N TYR A 23 7.99 6.88 -6.38
CA TYR A 23 9.08 5.91 -6.45
C TYR A 23 9.73 5.72 -5.07
N GLY A 24 9.02 5.05 -4.17
CA GLY A 24 9.38 4.91 -2.76
C GLY A 24 8.46 5.73 -1.88
N THR A 25 8.53 5.52 -0.57
CA THR A 25 7.68 6.21 0.41
C THR A 25 8.24 7.60 0.67
N ASP A 26 7.68 8.58 -0.01
CA ASP A 26 7.89 9.99 0.31
C ASP A 26 6.58 10.73 0.04
N ASP A 27 5.70 10.68 1.03
CA ASP A 27 4.50 11.52 1.08
C ASP A 27 4.83 12.99 1.41
N GLY A 28 6.12 13.33 1.56
CA GLY A 28 6.63 14.66 1.88
C GLY A 28 6.72 14.95 3.38
N TYR A 29 6.26 14.04 4.25
CA TYR A 29 5.98 14.39 5.65
C TYR A 29 6.31 13.33 6.69
N GLN A 30 6.38 12.05 6.32
CA GLN A 30 7.03 11.08 7.20
C GLN A 30 8.50 11.49 7.40
N ASP A 31 8.96 11.59 8.65
CA ASP A 31 10.37 11.89 8.96
C ASP A 31 11.31 10.71 8.61
N GLY A 32 10.72 9.58 8.23
CA GLY A 32 11.41 8.35 7.89
C GLY A 32 12.00 7.63 9.10
N SER A 33 11.51 7.95 10.30
CA SER A 33 11.86 7.29 11.57
C SER A 33 11.25 5.91 11.73
N PHE A 34 10.22 5.57 10.93
CA PHE A 34 9.42 4.35 11.09
C PHE A 34 8.71 4.27 12.47
N GLY A 35 8.45 5.42 13.12
CA GLY A 35 7.81 5.47 14.44
C GLY A 35 6.43 4.80 14.47
N GLU A 36 5.65 4.94 13.39
CA GLU A 36 4.36 4.28 13.20
C GLU A 36 4.44 2.75 13.30
N PHE A 37 5.59 2.17 12.93
CA PHE A 37 5.74 0.74 12.79
C PHE A 37 5.66 0.01 14.14
N ALA A 38 6.00 0.70 15.23
CA ALA A 38 5.88 0.16 16.59
C ALA A 38 4.42 -0.14 16.96
N GLU A 39 3.48 0.75 16.60
CA GLU A 39 2.05 0.58 16.85
C GLU A 39 1.48 -0.57 16.01
N ILE A 40 1.80 -0.60 14.72
CA ILE A 40 1.35 -1.65 13.79
C ILE A 40 1.83 -3.03 14.27
N LYS A 41 3.10 -3.12 14.69
CA LYS A 41 3.69 -4.35 15.21
C LYS A 41 3.09 -4.77 16.55
N ALA A 42 2.78 -3.82 17.42
CA ALA A 42 2.11 -4.10 18.69
C ALA A 42 0.69 -4.65 18.44
N HIS A 43 -0.07 -4.06 17.52
CA HIS A 43 -1.38 -4.57 17.14
C HIS A 43 -1.30 -6.02 16.62
N TYR A 44 -0.45 -6.27 15.62
CA TYR A 44 -0.25 -7.62 15.07
C TYR A 44 0.08 -8.66 16.16
N ARG A 45 0.91 -8.30 17.15
CA ARG A 45 1.28 -9.25 18.23
C ARG A 45 0.16 -9.53 19.23
N ASN A 46 -0.77 -8.60 19.39
CA ASN A 46 -1.76 -8.64 20.48
C ASN A 46 -3.13 -9.18 20.04
N VAL A 47 -3.40 -9.29 18.74
CA VAL A 47 -4.62 -9.97 18.27
C VAL A 47 -4.51 -11.48 18.49
N SER A 48 -5.66 -12.16 18.50
CA SER A 48 -5.71 -13.59 18.76
C SER A 48 -4.98 -14.40 17.66
N PRO A 49 -4.29 -15.51 18.00
CA PRO A 49 -3.47 -16.24 17.04
C PRO A 49 -4.21 -16.74 15.79
N ASP A 50 -5.48 -17.08 15.91
CA ASP A 50 -6.35 -17.52 14.81
C ASP A 50 -6.50 -16.44 13.73
N ARG A 51 -6.42 -15.16 14.09
CA ARG A 51 -6.51 -14.05 13.13
C ARG A 51 -5.30 -13.97 12.20
N HIS A 52 -4.19 -14.62 12.55
CA HIS A 52 -2.98 -14.68 11.73
C HIS A 52 -3.00 -15.79 10.67
N GLU A 53 -3.90 -16.77 10.79
CA GLU A 53 -3.79 -18.02 10.02
C GLU A 53 -4.02 -17.82 8.51
N ASN A 54 -4.87 -16.88 8.13
CA ASN A 54 -5.31 -16.69 6.74
C ASN A 54 -5.46 -15.21 6.33
N ILE A 55 -4.51 -14.36 6.74
CA ILE A 55 -4.53 -12.94 6.39
C ILE A 55 -4.51 -12.77 4.86
N HIS A 56 -5.50 -12.05 4.34
CA HIS A 56 -5.51 -11.48 3.01
C HIS A 56 -5.09 -10.01 3.12
N MET A 57 -3.85 -9.74 2.74
CA MET A 57 -3.34 -8.38 2.70
C MET A 57 -3.84 -7.69 1.44
N ILE A 58 -4.44 -6.51 1.61
CA ILE A 58 -4.78 -5.61 0.50
C ILE A 58 -3.94 -4.34 0.68
N SER A 59 -3.27 -3.89 -0.37
CA SER A 59 -2.45 -2.67 -0.30
C SER A 59 -2.58 -1.86 -1.56
N VAL A 60 -2.80 -0.56 -1.40
CA VAL A 60 -2.57 0.39 -2.49
C VAL A 60 -1.08 0.38 -2.87
N VAL A 61 -0.73 0.65 -4.13
CA VAL A 61 0.68 0.80 -4.54
C VAL A 61 1.27 2.01 -3.84
N GLY A 62 0.79 3.23 -4.12
CA GLY A 62 1.36 4.46 -3.58
C GLY A 62 2.89 4.50 -3.75
N GLY A 63 3.62 4.55 -2.62
CA GLY A 63 5.10 4.45 -2.55
C GLY A 63 5.65 3.06 -2.21
N LEU A 64 4.81 2.02 -2.30
CA LEU A 64 5.08 0.65 -1.89
C LEU A 64 5.43 0.48 -0.40
N TYR A 65 4.87 1.33 0.48
CA TYR A 65 5.02 1.15 1.93
C TYR A 65 4.51 -0.23 2.38
N GLY A 66 3.48 -0.76 1.70
CA GLY A 66 2.97 -2.10 1.93
C GLY A 66 4.04 -3.20 1.91
N LEU A 67 5.16 -3.02 1.19
CA LEU A 67 6.27 -4.00 1.25
C LEU A 67 6.76 -4.25 2.68
N ASN A 68 6.77 -3.23 3.54
CA ASN A 68 7.16 -3.37 4.94
C ASN A 68 6.14 -4.19 5.75
N LEU A 69 4.88 -4.21 5.34
CA LEU A 69 3.81 -4.93 6.04
C LEU A 69 3.81 -6.41 5.68
N ILE A 70 4.35 -6.81 4.51
CA ILE A 70 4.42 -8.20 4.07
C ILE A 70 5.13 -9.11 5.08
N PRO A 71 6.40 -8.87 5.48
CA PRO A 71 7.09 -9.73 6.44
C PRO A 71 6.51 -9.62 7.86
N LEU A 72 5.81 -8.52 8.18
CA LEU A 72 5.14 -8.33 9.47
C LEU A 72 3.86 -9.15 9.55
N TRP A 73 2.92 -8.94 8.62
CA TRP A 73 1.61 -9.57 8.60
C TRP A 73 1.63 -11.02 8.10
N ARG A 74 2.64 -11.39 7.31
CA ARG A 74 2.82 -12.75 6.77
C ARG A 74 1.56 -13.27 6.05
N PRO A 75 1.03 -12.51 5.07
CA PRO A 75 -0.23 -12.84 4.42
C PRO A 75 -0.20 -14.19 3.71
N LYS A 76 -1.38 -14.78 3.52
CA LYS A 76 -1.63 -15.99 2.71
C LYS A 76 -2.25 -15.67 1.35
N ARG A 77 -2.69 -14.42 1.15
CA ARG A 77 -3.15 -13.84 -0.11
C ARG A 77 -2.78 -12.36 -0.14
N ILE A 78 -2.37 -11.86 -1.29
CA ILE A 78 -2.05 -10.45 -1.49
C ILE A 78 -2.88 -9.91 -2.65
N THR A 79 -3.51 -8.76 -2.44
CA THR A 79 -4.05 -7.94 -3.54
C THR A 79 -3.36 -6.59 -3.52
N ILE A 80 -2.75 -6.22 -4.63
CA ILE A 80 -2.21 -4.88 -4.85
C ILE A 80 -3.14 -4.14 -5.80
N PHE A 81 -3.47 -2.90 -5.49
CA PHE A 81 -4.32 -2.08 -6.34
C PHE A 81 -3.82 -0.64 -6.44
N ASP A 82 -4.21 0.05 -7.51
CA ASP A 82 -4.01 1.48 -7.69
C ASP A 82 -4.89 1.95 -8.84
N ILE A 83 -5.33 3.21 -8.82
CA ILE A 83 -6.03 3.82 -9.94
C ILE A 83 -5.06 4.13 -11.09
N ASN A 84 -3.78 4.39 -10.77
CA ASN A 84 -2.75 4.74 -11.74
C ASN A 84 -2.11 3.49 -12.37
N PRO A 85 -2.28 3.23 -13.68
CA PRO A 85 -1.65 2.10 -14.36
C PRO A 85 -0.12 2.12 -14.30
N THR A 86 0.49 3.31 -14.29
CA THR A 86 1.96 3.47 -14.18
C THR A 86 2.46 2.96 -12.83
N ALA A 87 1.71 3.21 -11.75
CA ALA A 87 2.03 2.69 -10.42
C ALA A 87 1.91 1.16 -10.38
N ILE A 88 0.92 0.59 -11.06
CA ILE A 88 0.79 -0.86 -11.23
C ILE A 88 1.99 -1.45 -12.00
N THR A 89 2.42 -0.80 -13.08
CA THR A 89 3.62 -1.20 -13.81
C THR A 89 4.87 -1.11 -12.93
N TYR A 90 4.99 -0.06 -12.12
CA TYR A 90 6.03 0.08 -11.12
C TYR A 90 6.05 -1.08 -10.12
N PHE A 91 4.91 -1.44 -9.54
CA PHE A 91 4.82 -2.60 -8.66
C PHE A 91 5.26 -3.90 -9.36
N ARG A 92 4.83 -4.14 -10.61
CA ARG A 92 5.23 -5.34 -11.36
C ARG A 92 6.73 -5.42 -11.57
N ILE A 93 7.37 -4.30 -11.91
CA ILE A 93 8.84 -4.23 -12.01
C ILE A 93 9.48 -4.53 -10.66
N ILE A 94 9.04 -3.88 -9.58
CA ILE A 94 9.59 -4.10 -8.24
C ILE A 94 9.42 -5.56 -7.82
N HIS A 95 8.23 -6.14 -7.98
CA HIS A 95 7.95 -7.53 -7.67
C HIS A 95 8.88 -8.49 -8.42
N ARG A 96 9.02 -8.32 -9.75
CA ARG A 96 9.91 -9.13 -10.58
C ARG A 96 11.36 -9.02 -10.15
N VAL A 97 11.87 -7.80 -9.94
CA VAL A 97 13.28 -7.60 -9.57
C VAL A 97 13.55 -8.09 -8.14
N PHE A 98 12.62 -7.89 -7.20
CA PHE A 98 12.76 -8.34 -5.81
C PHE A 98 12.82 -9.86 -5.73
N THR A 99 11.86 -10.55 -6.36
CA THR A 99 11.74 -12.02 -6.32
C THR A 99 12.85 -12.75 -7.06
N THR A 100 13.50 -12.10 -8.03
CA THR A 100 14.64 -12.67 -8.77
C THR A 100 16.00 -12.24 -8.24
N SER A 101 16.06 -11.37 -7.23
CA SER A 101 17.32 -10.91 -6.65
C SER A 101 17.82 -11.81 -5.53
N ARG A 102 19.15 -11.92 -5.37
CA ARG A 102 19.77 -12.76 -4.33
C ARG A 102 19.60 -12.16 -2.95
N ASP A 103 19.84 -10.86 -2.83
CA ASP A 103 19.86 -10.08 -1.60
C ASP A 103 19.49 -8.61 -1.91
N VAL A 104 19.45 -7.78 -0.87
CA VAL A 104 19.12 -6.34 -0.96
C VAL A 104 20.10 -5.59 -1.87
N GLU A 105 21.40 -5.87 -1.77
CA GLU A 105 22.43 -5.20 -2.57
C GLU A 105 22.23 -5.50 -4.07
N HIS A 106 22.05 -6.78 -4.41
CA HIS A 106 21.76 -7.20 -5.77
C HIS A 106 20.47 -6.57 -6.31
N PHE A 107 19.42 -6.49 -5.49
CA PHE A 107 18.17 -5.82 -5.85
C PHE A 107 18.37 -4.34 -6.20
N LEU A 108 19.02 -3.57 -5.32
CA LEU A 108 19.26 -2.14 -5.52
C LEU A 108 20.20 -1.85 -6.69
N ASN A 109 21.24 -2.66 -6.86
CA ASN A 109 22.16 -2.56 -7.99
C ASN A 109 21.43 -2.78 -9.32
N ARG A 110 20.56 -3.79 -9.39
CA ARG A 110 19.74 -4.03 -10.59
C ARG A 110 18.80 -2.89 -10.88
N LEU A 111 18.11 -2.35 -9.87
CA LEU A 111 17.25 -1.16 -10.03
C LEU A 111 18.02 0.05 -10.57
N THR A 112 19.20 0.32 -10.01
CA THR A 112 20.06 1.44 -10.39
C THR A 112 20.63 1.30 -11.80
N ALA A 113 21.04 0.09 -12.17
CA ALA A 113 21.60 -0.20 -13.49
C ALA A 113 20.54 -0.35 -14.58
N GLY A 114 19.26 -0.52 -14.21
CA GLY A 114 18.21 -0.91 -15.15
C GLY A 114 18.38 -2.34 -15.67
N ASP A 115 19.05 -3.21 -14.89
CA ASP A 115 19.42 -4.58 -15.28
C ASP A 115 18.27 -5.57 -15.04
N TYR A 116 17.20 -5.34 -15.79
CA TYR A 116 15.98 -6.15 -15.80
C TYR A 116 15.17 -5.87 -17.07
N ASP A 117 14.39 -6.86 -17.47
CA ASP A 117 13.56 -6.79 -18.67
C ASP A 117 12.50 -5.69 -18.52
N ALA A 118 12.27 -4.97 -19.63
CA ALA A 118 11.22 -3.97 -19.79
C ALA A 118 10.77 -4.02 -21.25
N GLU A 119 9.68 -4.75 -21.51
CA GLU A 119 9.24 -5.14 -22.84
C GLU A 119 8.31 -4.09 -23.46
N THR A 120 7.55 -3.37 -22.64
CA THR A 120 6.58 -2.37 -23.09
C THR A 120 7.13 -0.95 -22.94
N GLU A 121 6.57 0.00 -23.70
CA GLU A 121 6.91 1.43 -23.57
C GLU A 121 6.68 1.93 -22.12
N GLU A 122 5.60 1.46 -21.49
CA GLU A 122 5.27 1.78 -20.10
C GLU A 122 6.32 1.23 -19.12
N GLU A 123 6.75 -0.02 -19.29
CA GLU A 123 7.83 -0.59 -18.46
C GLU A 123 9.17 0.14 -18.68
N GLN A 124 9.45 0.55 -19.92
CA GLN A 124 10.66 1.31 -20.24
C GLN A 124 10.65 2.69 -19.59
N PHE A 125 9.51 3.39 -19.64
CA PHE A 125 9.30 4.66 -18.97
C PHE A 125 9.50 4.55 -17.45
N VAL A 126 8.86 3.55 -16.83
CA VAL A 126 9.01 3.31 -15.39
C VAL A 126 10.45 2.94 -15.02
N ARG A 127 11.14 2.11 -15.83
CA ARG A 127 12.56 1.78 -15.63
C ARG A 127 13.46 3.01 -15.71
N GLU A 128 13.23 3.89 -16.69
CA GLU A 128 13.95 5.16 -16.81
C GLU A 128 13.77 6.01 -15.54
N ASN A 129 12.54 6.14 -15.07
CA ASN A 129 12.23 6.91 -13.86
C ASN A 129 12.86 6.32 -12.59
N ILE A 130 12.85 4.99 -12.42
CA ILE A 130 13.56 4.32 -11.33
C ILE A 130 15.06 4.67 -11.37
N SER A 131 15.69 4.56 -12.54
CA SER A 131 17.11 4.90 -12.70
C SER A 131 17.38 6.38 -12.40
N MET A 132 16.54 7.30 -12.89
CA MET A 132 16.67 8.73 -12.59
C MET A 132 16.49 9.02 -11.09
N LYS A 133 15.55 8.34 -10.44
CA LYS A 133 15.33 8.43 -8.99
C LYS A 133 16.57 8.00 -8.22
N GLN A 134 17.17 6.86 -8.58
CA GLN A 134 18.38 6.35 -7.93
C GLN A 134 19.58 7.29 -8.08
N ARG A 135 19.63 8.06 -9.17
CA ARG A 135 20.65 9.09 -9.41
C ARG A 135 20.32 10.46 -8.79
N GLY A 136 19.16 10.60 -8.13
CA GLY A 136 18.71 11.86 -7.53
C GLY A 136 18.34 12.94 -8.56
N CYS A 137 17.97 12.55 -9.78
CA CYS A 137 17.69 13.47 -10.88
C CYS A 137 16.28 13.30 -11.51
N LEU A 138 15.37 12.59 -10.83
CA LEU A 138 13.98 12.46 -11.29
C LEU A 138 13.29 13.83 -11.22
N PRO A 139 12.75 14.34 -12.33
CA PRO A 139 12.04 15.60 -12.32
C PRO A 139 10.64 15.44 -11.69
N ARG A 140 10.13 16.50 -11.06
CA ARG A 140 8.94 16.44 -10.21
C ARG A 140 7.67 16.03 -10.97
N GLU A 141 7.59 16.41 -12.25
CA GLU A 141 6.51 16.06 -13.16
C GLU A 141 6.43 14.56 -13.51
N ARG A 142 7.51 13.80 -13.29
CA ARG A 142 7.56 12.35 -13.54
C ARG A 142 7.47 11.52 -12.26
N GLY A 143 7.33 12.16 -11.11
CA GLY A 143 7.22 11.50 -9.82
C GLY A 143 7.77 12.32 -8.67
N SER A 144 7.40 11.90 -7.46
CA SER A 144 7.81 12.56 -6.22
C SER A 144 8.49 11.55 -5.30
N THR A 145 9.77 11.76 -5.02
CA THR A 145 10.43 11.20 -3.84
C THR A 145 11.86 11.71 -3.65
N LYS A 146 12.19 12.07 -2.40
CA LYS A 146 13.53 12.33 -1.91
C LYS A 146 14.09 11.16 -1.10
N ARG A 147 13.24 10.18 -0.72
CA ARG A 147 13.62 9.09 0.18
C ARG A 147 14.33 7.95 -0.56
N PRO A 148 15.51 7.49 -0.09
CA PRO A 148 16.15 6.28 -0.60
C PRO A 148 15.27 5.04 -0.39
N TYR A 149 15.40 4.02 -1.24
CA TYR A 149 14.56 2.81 -1.09
C TYR A 149 14.88 2.05 0.20
N GLU A 150 16.13 2.12 0.62
CA GLU A 150 16.67 1.57 1.86
C GLU A 150 15.92 2.11 3.08
N GLN A 151 15.60 3.40 3.05
CA GLN A 151 14.78 3.98 4.10
C GLN A 151 13.30 3.69 3.84
N SER A 152 12.80 3.78 2.61
CA SER A 152 11.38 3.55 2.33
C SER A 152 10.87 2.16 2.66
N TRP A 153 11.70 1.14 2.46
CA TRP A 153 11.37 -0.27 2.58
C TRP A 153 12.25 -0.99 3.60
N GLN A 154 12.71 -0.25 4.61
CA GLN A 154 13.67 -0.71 5.61
C GLN A 154 13.28 -2.07 6.20
N TYR A 155 12.03 -2.23 6.66
CA TYR A 155 11.62 -3.47 7.31
C TYR A 155 11.51 -4.65 6.33
N ALA A 156 11.13 -4.37 5.08
CA ALA A 156 11.15 -5.37 4.01
C ALA A 156 12.58 -5.85 3.71
N PHE A 157 13.56 -4.94 3.71
CA PHE A 157 14.97 -5.26 3.49
C PHE A 157 15.62 -5.98 4.67
N GLU A 158 15.31 -5.60 5.90
CA GLU A 158 15.72 -6.33 7.11
C GLU A 158 15.20 -7.78 7.12
N ASN A 159 14.08 -8.03 6.43
CA ASN A 159 13.45 -9.34 6.30
C ASN A 159 13.40 -9.79 4.84
N PHE A 160 14.47 -9.51 4.07
CA PHE A 160 14.48 -9.68 2.61
C PHE A 160 14.07 -11.09 2.17
N ASP A 161 14.67 -12.14 2.73
CA ASP A 161 14.39 -13.53 2.37
C ASP A 161 12.93 -13.91 2.64
N LEU A 162 12.38 -13.51 3.79
CA LEU A 162 10.98 -13.75 4.13
C LEU A 162 10.03 -13.00 3.19
N THR A 163 10.31 -11.72 2.94
CA THR A 163 9.52 -10.89 2.02
C THR A 163 9.53 -11.49 0.61
N LYS A 164 10.72 -11.89 0.14
CA LYS A 164 10.93 -12.55 -1.15
C LYS A 164 10.16 -13.86 -1.23
N GLN A 165 10.26 -14.72 -0.20
CA GLN A 165 9.53 -15.98 -0.15
C GLN A 165 8.03 -15.74 -0.27
N ILE A 166 7.46 -14.85 0.56
CA ILE A 166 6.04 -14.53 0.53
C ILE A 166 5.63 -14.01 -0.85
N LEU A 167 6.33 -13.03 -1.41
CA LEU A 167 6.03 -12.48 -2.74
C LEU A 167 6.15 -13.51 -3.87
N SER A 168 6.91 -14.59 -3.68
CA SER A 168 7.09 -15.64 -4.70
C SER A 168 6.06 -16.77 -4.59
N GLU A 169 5.61 -17.08 -3.37
CA GLU A 169 4.79 -18.27 -3.09
C GLU A 169 3.31 -17.96 -2.85
N VAL A 170 3.00 -16.75 -2.37
CA VAL A 170 1.64 -16.36 -2.00
C VAL A 170 0.86 -15.88 -3.23
N PRO A 171 -0.40 -16.32 -3.41
CA PRO A 171 -1.28 -15.80 -4.46
C PRO A 171 -1.34 -14.27 -4.45
N LEU A 172 -0.99 -13.67 -5.59
CA LEU A 172 -0.93 -12.24 -5.81
C LEU A 172 -1.91 -11.84 -6.91
N GLU A 173 -2.89 -11.01 -6.55
CA GLU A 173 -3.80 -10.35 -7.48
C GLU A 173 -3.40 -8.88 -7.65
N ILE A 174 -3.48 -8.37 -8.88
CA ILE A 174 -3.19 -6.97 -9.19
C ILE A 174 -4.43 -6.37 -9.85
N ARG A 175 -4.93 -5.26 -9.30
CA ARG A 175 -6.15 -4.59 -9.76
C ARG A 175 -5.84 -3.14 -10.13
N THR A 176 -6.47 -2.64 -11.20
CA THR A 176 -6.35 -1.24 -11.61
C THR A 176 -7.71 -0.58 -11.48
N GLU A 177 -8.02 -0.11 -10.28
CA GLU A 177 -9.29 0.56 -9.96
C GLU A 177 -9.15 1.47 -8.73
N PRO A 178 -10.00 2.51 -8.60
CA PRO A 178 -10.08 3.33 -7.40
C PRO A 178 -10.68 2.55 -6.22
N MET A 179 -10.23 2.86 -4.99
CA MET A 179 -10.76 2.25 -3.77
C MET A 179 -12.23 2.64 -3.51
N GLU A 180 -12.60 3.85 -3.90
CA GLU A 180 -13.95 4.41 -3.81
C GLU A 180 -14.90 3.92 -4.91
N SER A 181 -14.41 3.10 -5.85
CA SER A 181 -15.22 2.62 -6.96
C SER A 181 -16.28 1.60 -6.51
N GLU A 182 -17.39 1.55 -7.25
CA GLU A 182 -18.45 0.56 -7.01
C GLU A 182 -17.93 -0.88 -7.19
N GLY A 183 -17.00 -1.10 -8.11
CA GLY A 183 -16.35 -2.39 -8.35
C GLY A 183 -15.57 -2.87 -7.12
N PHE A 184 -14.69 -2.02 -6.61
CA PHE A 184 -13.91 -2.30 -5.40
C PHE A 184 -14.80 -2.52 -4.18
N SER A 185 -15.80 -1.65 -3.98
CA SER A 185 -16.75 -1.73 -2.87
C SER A 185 -17.56 -3.04 -2.87
N LYS A 186 -18.07 -3.47 -4.04
CA LYS A 186 -18.75 -4.76 -4.17
C LYS A 186 -17.83 -5.94 -3.92
N TRP A 187 -16.60 -5.87 -4.43
CA TRP A 187 -15.62 -6.94 -4.28
C TRP A 187 -15.20 -7.14 -2.82
N ILE A 188 -14.89 -6.06 -2.11
CA ILE A 188 -14.37 -6.12 -0.73
C ILE A 188 -15.44 -6.51 0.29
N ARG A 189 -16.72 -6.18 0.02
CA ARG A 189 -17.85 -6.40 0.93
C ARG A 189 -17.99 -7.84 1.44
N ASP A 190 -17.74 -8.80 0.55
CA ASP A 190 -17.94 -10.23 0.84
C ASP A 190 -16.63 -10.97 1.11
N GLN A 191 -15.49 -10.26 1.17
CA GLN A 191 -14.22 -10.85 1.59
C GLN A 191 -14.14 -10.97 3.12
N ASN A 192 -13.24 -11.85 3.58
CA ASN A 192 -12.92 -12.04 4.99
C ASN A 192 -11.41 -12.04 5.21
N ASN A 193 -11.00 -11.93 6.48
CA ASN A 193 -9.59 -11.93 6.89
C ASN A 193 -8.76 -10.81 6.24
N LEU A 194 -9.37 -9.65 6.04
CA LEU A 194 -8.80 -8.52 5.33
C LEU A 194 -7.91 -7.67 6.23
N TRP A 195 -6.66 -7.48 5.83
CA TRP A 195 -5.76 -6.53 6.45
C TRP A 195 -5.34 -5.53 5.39
N VAL A 196 -5.94 -4.34 5.43
CA VAL A 196 -5.93 -3.37 4.34
C VAL A 196 -5.02 -2.20 4.70
N TYR A 197 -4.04 -1.93 3.85
CA TYR A 197 -3.24 -0.71 3.89
C TYR A 197 -3.69 0.27 2.81
N CYS A 198 -4.17 1.43 3.22
CA CYS A 198 -4.84 2.41 2.36
C CYS A 198 -4.00 3.68 2.10
N SER A 199 -2.72 3.68 2.50
CA SER A 199 -1.86 4.86 2.47
C SER A 199 -2.52 6.05 3.18
N ASN A 200 -2.61 7.20 2.52
CA ASN A 200 -3.19 8.45 3.00
C ASN A 200 -4.42 8.85 2.16
N ILE A 201 -5.18 7.87 1.64
CA ILE A 201 -6.26 8.12 0.68
C ILE A 201 -7.32 9.11 1.18
N THR A 202 -7.59 9.14 2.49
CA THR A 202 -8.56 10.05 3.11
C THR A 202 -8.09 11.50 3.15
N GLU A 203 -6.84 11.80 2.83
CA GLU A 203 -6.42 13.18 2.56
C GLU A 203 -6.99 13.71 1.24
N PHE A 204 -7.38 12.81 0.33
CA PHE A 204 -7.83 13.18 -1.02
C PHE A 204 -9.33 13.01 -1.20
N HIS A 205 -9.89 11.90 -0.71
CA HIS A 205 -11.30 11.55 -0.91
C HIS A 205 -11.89 10.88 0.32
N TYR A 206 -13.13 11.26 0.63
CA TYR A 206 -13.96 10.55 1.59
C TYR A 206 -14.96 9.66 0.87
N PHE A 207 -15.13 8.45 1.38
CA PHE A 207 -16.03 7.44 0.83
C PHE A 207 -16.39 6.40 1.90
N ASP A 208 -17.36 5.55 1.61
CA ASP A 208 -17.81 4.51 2.52
C ASP A 208 -17.51 3.13 1.92
N LEU A 209 -17.07 2.19 2.76
CA LEU A 209 -17.01 0.77 2.43
C LEU A 209 -17.86 -0.04 3.41
N GLU A 210 -18.54 -1.06 2.92
CA GLU A 210 -19.32 -1.98 3.75
C GLU A 210 -18.60 -3.33 3.82
N PHE A 211 -18.63 -3.96 4.99
CA PHE A 211 -18.08 -5.28 5.25
C PHE A 211 -19.17 -6.16 5.83
N SER A 212 -19.49 -7.26 5.14
CA SER A 212 -20.50 -8.22 5.60
C SER A 212 -20.06 -8.98 6.84
N ASN A 213 -18.76 -9.26 6.96
CA ASN A 213 -18.15 -9.96 8.09
C ASN A 213 -16.87 -9.24 8.58
N PRO A 214 -16.97 -8.41 9.62
CA PRO A 214 -15.85 -7.64 10.14
C PRO A 214 -14.93 -8.40 11.11
N THR A 215 -15.17 -9.70 11.37
CA THR A 215 -14.51 -10.45 12.46
C THR A 215 -12.99 -10.50 12.37
N ASN A 216 -12.44 -10.41 11.17
CA ASN A 216 -11.00 -10.24 10.99
C ASN A 216 -10.74 -9.21 9.88
N VAL A 217 -11.19 -7.98 10.10
CA VAL A 217 -10.91 -6.85 9.21
C VAL A 217 -10.13 -5.79 9.98
N VAL A 218 -8.94 -5.47 9.47
CA VAL A 218 -8.06 -4.41 9.98
C VAL A 218 -7.81 -3.41 8.86
N LEU A 219 -8.03 -2.13 9.15
CA LEU A 219 -7.76 -1.03 8.23
C LEU A 219 -6.63 -0.18 8.78
N LEU A 220 -5.65 0.11 7.94
CA LEU A 220 -4.49 0.91 8.28
C LEU A 220 -4.35 2.05 7.28
N GLN A 221 -4.29 3.28 7.81
CA GLN A 221 -3.87 4.46 7.07
C GLN A 221 -2.85 5.27 7.86
N ILE A 222 -2.01 6.02 7.14
CA ILE A 222 -1.03 6.92 7.73
C ILE A 222 -1.36 8.31 7.18
N ILE A 223 -1.81 9.21 8.07
CA ILE A 223 -2.28 10.55 7.74
C ILE A 223 -1.24 11.57 8.18
N TYR A 224 -1.12 12.68 7.46
CA TYR A 224 -0.25 13.80 7.78
C TYR A 224 -0.43 14.28 9.25
N PRO A 225 0.66 14.56 9.99
CA PRO A 225 2.08 14.41 9.63
C PRO A 225 2.69 13.07 10.10
N GLY A 226 2.17 11.93 9.64
CA GLY A 226 2.64 10.60 10.04
C GLY A 226 1.82 9.95 11.18
N GLN A 227 0.62 10.46 11.45
CA GLN A 227 -0.32 9.86 12.38
C GLN A 227 -0.82 8.52 11.83
N THR A 228 -0.56 7.45 12.58
CA THR A 228 -1.12 6.13 12.29
C THR A 228 -2.59 6.10 12.70
N GLN A 229 -3.45 5.62 11.83
CA GLN A 229 -4.81 5.23 12.16
C GLN A 229 -4.99 3.77 11.83
N LEU A 230 -5.03 2.96 12.88
CA LEU A 230 -5.32 1.53 12.82
C LEU A 230 -6.72 1.30 13.39
N LEU A 231 -7.63 0.86 12.53
CA LEU A 231 -9.01 0.54 12.89
C LEU A 231 -9.23 -0.96 12.76
N ASP A 232 -9.43 -1.63 13.90
CA ASP A 232 -9.80 -3.03 13.98
C ASP A 232 -11.32 -3.17 14.11
N LEU A 233 -11.95 -3.84 13.14
CA LEU A 233 -13.41 -3.99 13.11
C LEU A 233 -13.90 -5.19 13.93
N ALA A 234 -13.00 -6.04 14.44
CA ALA A 234 -13.38 -7.22 15.21
C ALA A 234 -14.34 -6.92 16.38
N PRO A 235 -14.22 -5.82 17.15
CA PRO A 235 -15.18 -5.47 18.21
C PRO A 235 -16.61 -5.18 17.72
N LEU A 236 -16.78 -4.88 16.43
CA LEU A 236 -18.08 -4.63 15.80
C LEU A 236 -18.69 -5.88 15.16
N SER A 237 -18.11 -7.06 15.40
CA SER A 237 -18.59 -8.36 14.91
C SER A 237 -20.05 -8.66 15.24
N GLY A 238 -20.61 -9.60 14.48
CA GLY A 238 -21.99 -10.07 14.64
C GLY A 238 -23.02 -9.34 13.78
N GLY A 239 -22.58 -8.59 12.78
CA GLY A 239 -23.43 -7.92 11.79
C GLY A 239 -22.59 -7.17 10.76
N PRO A 240 -23.20 -6.68 9.66
CA PRO A 240 -22.52 -5.87 8.67
C PRO A 240 -22.10 -4.52 9.27
N VAL A 241 -20.91 -4.07 8.88
CA VAL A 241 -20.30 -2.81 9.33
C VAL A 241 -20.05 -1.91 8.12
N LYS A 242 -20.38 -0.63 8.25
CA LYS A 242 -19.94 0.40 7.32
C LYS A 242 -18.78 1.15 7.95
N VAL A 243 -17.72 1.32 7.18
CA VAL A 243 -16.57 2.16 7.52
C VAL A 243 -16.66 3.43 6.69
N LYS A 244 -16.62 4.57 7.37
CA LYS A 244 -16.44 5.88 6.75
C LYS A 244 -14.95 6.12 6.63
N PHE A 245 -14.45 6.12 5.40
CA PHE A 245 -13.08 6.51 5.10
C PHE A 245 -12.99 8.03 5.16
N GLU A 246 -12.85 8.55 6.37
CA GLU A 246 -12.64 9.96 6.67
C GLU A 246 -11.51 10.14 7.69
N ILE A 247 -11.28 11.38 8.13
CA ILE A 247 -10.29 11.69 9.17
C ILE A 247 -11.04 12.19 10.42
N PRO A 248 -11.06 11.41 11.52
CA PRO A 248 -10.51 10.05 11.69
C PRO A 248 -11.35 8.96 11.00
N LEU A 249 -10.78 7.77 10.77
CA LEU A 249 -11.57 6.60 10.34
C LEU A 249 -12.68 6.31 11.36
N GLU A 250 -13.90 6.12 10.88
CA GLU A 250 -15.04 5.75 11.71
C GLU A 250 -15.70 4.47 11.19
N ALA A 251 -16.28 3.68 12.09
CA ALA A 251 -17.07 2.51 11.74
C ALA A 251 -18.35 2.42 12.56
N GLU A 252 -19.44 2.03 11.90
CA GLU A 252 -20.75 1.83 12.52
C GLU A 252 -21.39 0.53 12.02
N ARG A 253 -22.15 -0.12 12.91
CA ARG A 253 -22.96 -1.28 12.54
C ARG A 253 -24.19 -0.82 11.77
N LEU A 254 -24.53 -1.52 10.69
CA LEU A 254 -25.67 -1.19 9.83
C LEU A 254 -27.00 -1.77 10.33
N ASP A 255 -26.96 -2.66 11.32
CA ASP A 255 -28.13 -3.32 11.91
C ASP A 255 -28.56 -2.72 13.26
N ARG A 256 -28.02 -1.55 13.61
CA ARG A 256 -28.34 -0.81 14.83
C ARG A 256 -29.15 0.45 14.54
#